data_AF-A0A3S0K2V7-F1
#
_entry.id   AF-A0A3S0K2V7-F1
#
_cell.length_a   1.000
_cell.length_b   1.000
_cell.length_c   1.000
_cell.angle_alpha   90.00
_cell.angle_beta   90.00
_cell.angle_gamma   90.00
#
_symmetry.space_group_name_H-M   'P 1'
#
loop_
_entity.id
_entity.type
_entity.pdbx_description
1 polymer ?
#
loop_
_entity_poly.entity_id
_entity_poly.type
_entity_poly.pdbx_seq_one_letter_code
_entity_poly.pdbx_strand_id
1 'polypeptide(L)'
;MPKSRAPYPAEFRQQIIELVRTGRTPEELAKEFEPTAQTIHNWVMQADCDAGRRHEGPTSDEQEELRRLRREVKQLREEREILANHFG
;
A
#
# COMPACT_ATOMS: atom_id res chain seq x y z
N MET A 1 0.43 30.12 11.86
CA MET A 1 -0.64 29.23 11.32
C MET A 1 0.01 28.18 10.43
N PRO A 2 -0.14 26.86 10.69
CA PRO A 2 0.30 25.88 9.71
C PRO A 2 -0.48 26.10 8.40
N LYS A 3 0.22 26.24 7.28
CA LYS A 3 -0.40 26.35 5.95
C LYS A 3 -1.01 24.99 5.62
N SER A 4 -2.30 24.81 5.86
CA SER A 4 -3.02 23.65 5.34
C SER A 4 -2.96 23.70 3.81
N ARG A 5 -2.39 22.67 3.20
CA ARG A 5 -2.49 22.50 1.74
C ARG A 5 -3.96 22.38 1.37
N ALA A 6 -4.33 22.95 0.22
CA ALA A 6 -5.66 22.78 -0.34
C ALA A 6 -5.97 21.27 -0.47
N PRO A 7 -7.20 20.82 -0.15
CA PRO A 7 -7.58 19.44 -0.34
C PRO A 7 -7.43 19.02 -1.80
N TYR A 8 -6.99 17.79 -2.05
CA TYR A 8 -7.00 17.23 -3.39
C TYR A 8 -8.43 17.24 -3.97
N PRO A 9 -8.59 17.57 -5.27
CA PRO A 9 -9.89 17.50 -5.94
C PRO A 9 -10.54 16.12 -5.79
N ALA A 10 -11.87 16.10 -5.64
CA ALA A 10 -12.62 14.86 -5.44
C ALA A 10 -12.47 13.90 -6.63
N GLU A 11 -12.52 14.42 -7.86
CA GLU A 11 -12.36 13.64 -9.09
C GLU A 11 -10.98 12.98 -9.17
N PHE A 12 -9.93 13.73 -8.81
CA PHE A 12 -8.57 13.20 -8.78
C PHE A 12 -8.43 12.09 -7.75
N ARG A 13 -8.99 12.28 -6.55
CA ARG A 13 -9.04 11.24 -5.52
C ARG A 13 -9.75 9.97 -6.02
N GLN A 14 -10.88 10.12 -6.70
CA GLN A 14 -11.64 8.99 -7.25
C GLN A 14 -10.87 8.24 -8.34
N GLN A 15 -10.20 8.94 -9.24
CA GLN A 15 -9.34 8.31 -10.27
C GLN A 15 -8.23 7.47 -9.64
N ILE A 16 -7.57 8.01 -8.60
CA ILE A 16 -6.51 7.28 -7.89
C ILE A 16 -7.05 6.03 -7.19
N ILE A 17 -8.22 6.12 -6.53
CA ILE A 17 -8.86 4.95 -5.91
C ILE A 17 -9.19 3.88 -6.96
N GLU A 18 -9.70 4.28 -8.13
CA GLU A 18 -10.04 3.36 -9.21
C GLU A 18 -8.80 2.65 -9.76
N LEU A 19 -7.69 3.38 -9.93
CA LEU A 19 -6.42 2.78 -10.34
C LEU A 19 -5.96 1.70 -9.35
N VAL A 20 -6.11 1.93 -8.03
CA VAL A 20 -5.82 0.90 -7.02
C VAL A 20 -6.72 -0.32 -7.19
N ARG A 21 -8.03 -0.11 -7.41
CA ARG A 21 -8.99 -1.20 -7.63
C ARG A 21 -8.70 -2.02 -8.89
N THR A 22 -8.07 -1.44 -9.90
CA THR A 22 -7.62 -2.15 -11.11
C THR A 22 -6.33 -2.97 -10.90
N GLY A 23 -5.74 -2.94 -9.69
CA GLY A 23 -4.57 -3.75 -9.31
C GLY A 23 -3.26 -2.97 -9.23
N ARG A 24 -3.27 -1.64 -9.35
CA ARG A 24 -2.08 -0.81 -9.12
C ARG A 24 -1.82 -0.64 -7.62
N THR A 25 -0.56 -0.61 -7.21
CA THR A 25 -0.21 -0.41 -5.80
C THR A 25 -0.16 1.08 -5.42
N PRO A 26 -0.51 1.47 -4.18
CA PRO A 26 -0.31 2.84 -3.69
C PRO A 26 1.13 3.34 -3.85
N GLU A 27 2.12 2.46 -3.74
CA GLU A 27 3.55 2.75 -3.90
C GLU A 27 3.94 3.09 -5.33
N GLU A 28 3.34 2.43 -6.32
CA GLU A 28 3.52 2.78 -7.74
C GLU A 28 2.88 4.13 -8.05
N LEU A 29 1.65 4.34 -7.59
CA LEU A 29 0.93 5.60 -7.84
C LEU A 29 1.61 6.79 -7.14
N ALA A 30 2.21 6.60 -5.97
CA ALA A 30 2.97 7.65 -5.30
C ALA A 30 4.27 8.05 -6.02
N LYS A 31 4.76 7.25 -6.96
CA LYS A 31 5.90 7.63 -7.82
C LYS A 31 5.46 8.43 -9.05
N GLU A 32 4.23 8.19 -9.51
CA GLU A 32 3.65 8.81 -10.72
C GLU A 32 2.86 10.08 -10.41
N PHE A 33 2.30 10.18 -9.20
CA PHE A 33 1.42 11.25 -8.77
C PHE A 33 1.94 11.93 -7.50
N GLU A 34 1.43 13.13 -7.21
CA GLU A 34 1.83 13.90 -6.03
C GLU A 34 1.48 13.26 -4.66
N PRO A 35 0.33 12.57 -4.47
CA PRO A 35 -0.01 12.00 -3.17
C PRO A 35 0.95 10.90 -2.73
N THR A 36 1.28 10.87 -1.45
CA THR A 36 2.06 9.78 -0.87
C THR A 36 1.27 8.48 -0.84
N ALA A 37 1.95 7.33 -0.84
CA ALA A 37 1.32 6.01 -0.76
C ALA A 37 0.36 5.89 0.44
N GLN A 38 0.75 6.47 1.59
CA GLN A 38 -0.12 6.52 2.78
C GLN A 38 -1.41 7.34 2.55
N THR A 39 -1.32 8.44 1.82
CA THR A 39 -2.48 9.27 1.48
C THR A 39 -3.45 8.49 0.59
N ILE A 40 -2.90 7.80 -0.41
CA ILE A 40 -3.66 6.96 -1.34
C ILE A 40 -4.34 5.81 -0.59
N HIS A 41 -3.61 5.11 0.29
CA HIS A 41 -4.16 4.06 1.14
C HIS A 41 -5.34 4.56 1.98
N ASN A 42 -5.22 5.74 2.61
CA ASN A 42 -6.30 6.31 3.41
C ASN A 42 -7.56 6.62 2.58
N TRP A 43 -7.40 7.02 1.33
CA TRP A 43 -8.53 7.26 0.43
C TRP A 43 -9.26 5.99 0.04
N VAL A 44 -8.53 4.90 -0.22
CA VAL A 44 -9.12 3.59 -0.52
C VAL A 44 -9.90 3.07 0.68
N MET A 45 -9.28 3.09 1.87
CA MET A 45 -9.94 2.69 3.13
C MET A 45 -11.23 3.49 3.37
N GLN A 46 -11.20 4.81 3.18
CA GLN A 46 -12.39 5.66 3.34
C GLN A 46 -13.47 5.30 2.31
N ALA A 47 -13.09 5.10 1.04
CA ALA A 47 -14.03 4.77 -0.02
C ALA A 47 -14.68 3.39 0.17
N ASP A 48 -13.99 2.44 0.80
CA ASP A 48 -14.56 1.15 1.14
C ASP A 48 -15.52 1.24 2.32
N CYS A 49 -15.17 2.03 3.35
CA CYS A 49 -16.10 2.36 4.44
C CYS A 49 -17.38 3.02 3.92
N ASP A 50 -17.24 4.02 3.05
CA ASP A 50 -18.36 4.78 2.47
C ASP A 50 -19.26 3.90 1.57
N ALA A 51 -18.67 2.90 0.90
CA ALA A 51 -19.40 1.91 0.11
C ALA A 51 -20.16 0.87 0.97
N GLY A 52 -20.17 1.02 2.30
CA GLY A 52 -20.81 0.07 3.21
C GLY A 52 -20.03 -1.25 3.35
N ARG A 53 -18.85 -1.35 2.74
CA ARG A 53 -17.89 -2.42 3.01
C ARG A 53 -17.18 -2.07 4.31
N ARG A 54 -17.88 -2.25 5.43
CA ARG A 54 -17.24 -2.20 6.75
C ARG A 54 -16.15 -3.26 6.79
N HIS A 55 -14.91 -2.84 6.60
CA HIS A 55 -13.77 -3.61 7.02
C HIS A 55 -13.36 -3.09 8.40
N GLU A 56 -13.64 -3.91 9.41
CA GLU A 56 -12.97 -3.82 10.70
C GLU A 56 -11.46 -3.95 10.45
N GLY A 57 -10.78 -2.82 10.33
CA GLY A 57 -9.33 -2.80 10.10
C GLY A 57 -8.91 -3.34 8.73
N PRO A 58 -7.60 -3.35 8.47
CA PRO A 58 -7.06 -3.89 7.23
C PRO A 58 -7.56 -5.31 7.05
N THR A 59 -8.01 -5.66 5.84
CA THR A 59 -8.35 -7.03 5.44
C THR A 59 -7.30 -7.96 6.06
N SER A 60 -7.73 -8.75 7.05
CA SER A 60 -6.84 -9.62 7.84
C SER A 60 -5.89 -10.40 6.91
N ASP A 61 -6.42 -10.79 5.76
CA ASP A 61 -5.73 -11.52 4.70
C ASP A 61 -4.58 -10.72 4.06
N GLU A 62 -4.76 -9.44 3.73
CA GLU A 62 -3.68 -8.62 3.14
C GLU A 62 -2.57 -8.33 4.15
N GLN A 63 -2.93 -8.11 5.42
CA GLN A 63 -1.92 -7.97 6.48
C GLN A 63 -1.21 -9.27 6.78
N GLU A 64 -1.91 -10.39 6.73
CA GLU A 64 -1.34 -11.72 6.92
C GLU A 64 -0.43 -12.11 5.77
N GLU A 65 -0.82 -11.78 4.54
CA GLU A 65 -0.01 -11.95 3.33
C GLU A 65 1.24 -11.07 3.37
N LEU A 66 1.12 -9.80 3.78
CA LEU A 66 2.27 -8.91 4.01
C LEU A 66 3.22 -9.46 5.08
N ARG A 67 2.70 -9.99 6.18
CA ARG A 67 3.51 -10.61 7.24
C ARG A 67 4.19 -11.88 6.74
N ARG A 68 3.49 -12.71 5.98
CA ARG A 68 4.02 -13.94 5.37
C ARG A 68 5.15 -13.61 4.39
N LEU A 69 4.91 -12.71 3.45
CA LEU A 69 5.89 -12.28 2.46
C LEU A 69 7.13 -11.67 3.11
N ARG A 70 6.97 -10.86 4.16
CA ARG A 70 8.12 -10.31 4.92
C ARG A 70 8.97 -11.39 5.59
N ARG A 71 8.35 -12.46 6.10
CA ARG A 71 9.08 -13.61 6.68
C ARG A 71 9.81 -14.39 5.60
N GLU A 72 9.15 -14.64 4.48
CA GLU A 72 9.73 -15.39 3.35
C GLU A 72 10.92 -14.65 2.74
N VAL A 73 10.80 -13.35 2.52
CA VAL A 73 11.93 -12.51 2.06
C VAL A 73 13.10 -12.53 3.05
N LYS A 74 12.84 -12.54 4.35
CA LYS A 74 13.90 -12.63 5.38
C LYS A 74 14.63 -13.97 5.28
N GLN A 75 13.88 -15.06 5.17
CA GLN A 75 14.41 -16.41 5.12
C GLN A 75 15.24 -16.64 3.85
N LEU A 76 14.73 -16.19 2.69
CA LEU A 76 15.46 -16.25 1.42
C LEU A 76 16.76 -15.43 1.44
N ARG A 77 16.80 -14.30 2.16
CA ARG A 77 18.03 -13.51 2.33
C ARG A 77 19.06 -14.24 3.16
N GLU A 78 18.64 -14.87 4.26
CA GLU A 78 19.51 -15.66 5.13
C GLU A 78 20.07 -16.89 4.37
N GLU A 79 19.24 -17.61 3.61
CA GLU A 79 19.69 -18.72 2.77
C GLU A 79 20.69 -18.28 1.70
N ARG A 80 20.41 -17.16 1.02
CA ARG A 80 21.33 -16.59 0.04
C ARG A 80 22.67 -16.21 0.68
N GLU A 81 22.66 -15.66 1.90
CA GLU A 81 23.87 -15.27 2.62
C GLU A 81 24.69 -16.50 3.05
N ILE A 82 24.03 -17.56 3.52
CA ILE A 82 24.68 -18.84 3.83
C ILE A 82 25.33 -19.45 2.58
N LEU A 83 24.60 -19.51 1.46
CA LEU A 83 25.12 -20.04 0.19
C LEU A 83 26.29 -19.20 -0.32
N ALA A 84 26.19 -17.86 -0.22
CA ALA A 84 27.28 -16.97 -0.61
C ALA A 84 28.55 -17.18 0.24
N ASN A 85 28.40 -17.47 1.54
CA ASN A 85 29.52 -17.72 2.44
C ASN A 85 30.11 -19.15 2.32
N HIS A 86 29.35 -20.11 1.79
CA HIS A 86 29.78 -21.51 1.67
C HIS A 86 30.43 -21.84 0.31
N PHE A 87 30.08 -21.08 -0.73
CA PHE A 87 30.59 -21.26 -2.10
C PHE A 87 31.43 -20.07 -2.59
N GLY A 88 31.75 -19.12 -1.70
CA GLY A 88 32.60 -17.95 -1.96
C GLY A 88 34.06 -18.14 -1.56
#